data_AF-A0A2S6R0B4-F1
#
_entry.id   AF-A0A2S6R0B4-F1
#
_cell.length_a   1.000
_cell.length_b   1.000
_cell.length_c   1.000
_cell.angle_alpha   90.00
_cell.angle_beta   90.00
_cell.angle_gamma   90.00
#
_symmetry.space_group_name_H-M   'P 1'
#
loop_
_entity.id
_entity.type
_entity.pdbx_description
1 polymer ?
#
loop_
_entity_poly.entity_id
_entity_poly.type
_entity_poly.pdbx_seq_one_letter_code
_entity_poly.pdbx_strand_id
1 'polypeptide(L)'
;MLDYTALKDKGGLEPWPPMEDLPFINDIKGSPVHFGRFDAGGFGMRTMVGVWECTPGSFEYTYPGDEICTLLAGRIRIKDEDGNSHEYTAGDTFYTR
;
A
#
# COMPACT_ATOMS: atom_id res chain seq x y z
N MET A 1 14.74 -10.85 10.93
CA MET A 1 14.87 -9.46 10.45
C MET A 1 14.47 -9.45 8.98
N LEU A 2 13.59 -8.54 8.58
CA LEU A 2 13.21 -8.35 7.18
C LEU A 2 13.83 -7.03 6.71
N ASP A 3 14.68 -7.10 5.68
CA ASP A 3 15.29 -5.94 5.04
C ASP A 3 14.54 -5.65 3.74
N TYR A 4 13.58 -4.73 3.80
CA TYR A 4 12.75 -4.42 2.64
C TYR A 4 13.49 -3.67 1.54
N THR A 5 14.64 -3.04 1.83
CA THR A 5 15.50 -2.49 0.79
C THR A 5 16.13 -3.61 -0.05
N ALA A 6 16.58 -4.69 0.59
CA ALA A 6 17.09 -5.87 -0.10
C ALA A 6 15.99 -6.73 -0.74
N LEU A 7 14.78 -6.73 -0.18
CA LEU A 7 13.66 -7.57 -0.61
C LEU A 7 12.71 -6.90 -1.63
N LYS A 8 12.98 -5.66 -2.05
CA LYS A 8 12.10 -4.90 -2.95
C LYS A 8 11.85 -5.61 -4.29
N ASP A 9 12.85 -6.31 -4.81
CA ASP A 9 12.77 -7.03 -6.10
C ASP A 9 12.46 -8.53 -5.93
N LYS A 10 12.20 -8.98 -4.68
CA LYS A 10 11.77 -10.36 -4.43
C LYS A 10 10.35 -10.53 -4.98
N GLY A 11 10.15 -11.57 -5.80
CA GLY A 11 8.84 -11.92 -6.35
C GLY A 11 7.86 -12.51 -5.33
N GLY A 12 6.82 -13.18 -5.84
CA GLY A 12 5.76 -13.78 -5.03
C GLY A 12 4.67 -12.78 -4.62
N LEU A 13 4.58 -11.65 -5.33
CA LEU A 13 3.39 -10.80 -5.27
C LEU A 13 2.26 -11.54 -5.97
N GLU A 14 1.17 -11.75 -5.25
CA GLU A 14 -0.03 -12.37 -5.80
C GLU A 14 -1.08 -11.29 -6.05
N PRO A 15 -1.95 -11.45 -7.07
CA PRO A 15 -3.08 -10.55 -7.26
C PRO A 15 -3.92 -10.50 -5.99
N TRP A 16 -4.19 -9.30 -5.50
CA TRP A 16 -5.13 -9.09 -4.41
C TRP A 16 -6.54 -8.80 -4.96
N PRO A 17 -7.60 -8.91 -4.14
CA PRO A 17 -8.96 -8.66 -4.61
C PRO A 17 -9.07 -7.33 -5.35
N PRO A 18 -9.83 -7.24 -6.45
CA PRO A 18 -10.01 -6.00 -7.19
C PRO A 18 -10.36 -4.82 -6.28
N MET A 19 -9.84 -3.63 -6.59
CA MET A 19 -10.09 -2.42 -5.79
C MET A 19 -11.60 -2.12 -5.66
N GLU A 20 -12.38 -2.40 -6.69
CA GLU A 20 -13.84 -2.22 -6.71
C GLU A 20 -14.59 -3.18 -5.77
N ASP A 21 -13.99 -4.31 -5.41
CA ASP A 21 -14.58 -5.30 -4.50
C ASP A 21 -14.29 -4.98 -3.02
N LEU A 22 -13.42 -4.00 -2.75
CA LEU A 22 -13.01 -3.63 -1.39
C LEU A 22 -13.91 -2.52 -0.84
N PRO A 23 -14.68 -2.75 0.24
CA PRO A 23 -15.70 -1.81 0.73
C PRO A 23 -15.13 -0.52 1.35
N PHE A 24 -13.81 -0.45 1.51
CA PHE A 24 -13.07 0.68 2.08
C PHE A 24 -12.23 1.42 1.03
N ILE A 25 -12.42 1.10 -0.25
CA ILE A 25 -11.79 1.76 -1.39
C ILE A 25 -12.89 2.42 -2.24
N ASN A 26 -12.61 3.63 -2.69
CA ASN A 26 -13.38 4.31 -3.74
C ASN A 26 -12.44 4.63 -4.90
N ASP A 27 -12.54 3.89 -6.02
CA ASP A 27 -11.73 4.15 -7.21
C ASP A 27 -12.13 5.47 -7.88
N ILE A 28 -11.16 6.36 -8.09
CA ILE A 28 -11.37 7.67 -8.70
C ILE A 28 -10.92 7.68 -10.16
N LYS A 29 -9.76 7.09 -10.47
CA LYS A 29 -9.14 7.21 -11.79
C LYS A 29 -8.12 6.11 -12.06
N GLY A 30 -8.20 5.56 -13.28
CA GLY A 30 -7.17 4.70 -13.86
C GLY A 30 -7.36 3.22 -13.58
N SER A 31 -8.35 2.84 -12.76
CA SER A 31 -8.67 1.45 -12.41
C SER A 31 -7.44 0.68 -11.96
N PRO A 32 -6.81 1.12 -10.86
CA PRO A 32 -5.57 0.55 -10.39
C PRO A 32 -5.75 -0.91 -9.97
N VAL A 33 -4.79 -1.75 -10.36
CA VAL A 33 -4.69 -3.15 -9.96
C VAL A 33 -3.53 -3.27 -8.98
N HIS A 34 -3.75 -4.03 -7.90
CA HIS A 34 -2.74 -4.25 -6.87
C HIS A 34 -2.41 -5.71 -6.64
N PHE A 35 -1.21 -5.88 -6.11
CA PHE A 35 -0.62 -7.16 -5.78
C PHE A 35 0.04 -7.04 -4.42
N GLY A 36 0.15 -8.16 -3.72
CA GLY A 36 0.89 -8.16 -2.47
C GLY A 36 1.29 -9.54 -2.00
N ARG A 37 2.18 -9.53 -1.02
CA ARG A 37 2.59 -10.73 -0.29
C ARG A 37 2.67 -10.43 1.18
N PHE A 38 2.43 -11.46 2.00
CA PHE A 38 2.73 -11.41 3.44
C PHE A 38 4.06 -12.11 3.68
N ASP A 39 5.01 -11.42 4.32
CA ASP A 39 6.23 -12.00 4.86
C ASP A 39 6.07 -12.34 6.36
N ALA A 40 5.08 -11.74 7.05
CA ALA A 40 4.59 -12.14 8.36
C ALA A 40 3.10 -11.80 8.54
N GLY A 41 2.34 -12.66 9.23
CA GLY A 41 0.90 -12.48 9.42
C GLY A 41 0.08 -12.82 8.17
N GLY A 42 -1.07 -12.17 8.02
CA GLY A 42 -2.00 -12.36 6.90
C GLY A 42 -3.34 -11.68 7.17
N PHE A 43 -4.27 -11.71 6.21
CA PHE A 43 -5.58 -11.09 6.37
C PHE A 43 -6.27 -11.54 7.68
N GLY A 44 -6.79 -10.56 8.44
CA GLY A 44 -7.44 -10.79 9.73
C GLY A 44 -6.49 -10.94 10.93
N MET A 45 -5.17 -10.92 10.71
CA MET A 45 -4.19 -10.94 11.79
C MET A 45 -3.94 -9.53 12.34
N ARG A 46 -3.65 -9.43 13.64
CA ARG A 46 -3.38 -8.16 14.31
C ARG A 46 -2.16 -7.41 13.76
N THR A 47 -1.17 -8.15 13.26
CA THR A 47 0.03 -7.59 12.66
C THR A 47 0.26 -8.29 11.34
N MET A 48 0.44 -7.49 10.29
CA MET A 48 0.67 -7.91 8.93
C MET A 48 1.90 -7.16 8.43
N VAL A 49 2.85 -7.89 7.85
CA VAL A 49 4.08 -7.28 7.30
C VAL A 49 4.32 -7.92 5.95
N GLY A 50 4.62 -7.11 4.95
CA GLY A 50 4.67 -7.57 3.57
C GLY A 50 5.13 -6.51 2.60
N VAL A 51 4.92 -6.79 1.32
CA VAL A 51 5.11 -5.82 0.23
C VAL A 51 3.81 -5.73 -0.54
N TRP A 52 3.48 -4.51 -0.93
CA TRP A 52 2.34 -4.16 -1.75
C TRP A 52 2.82 -3.36 -2.96
N GLU A 53 2.23 -3.62 -4.12
CA GLU A 53 2.49 -2.92 -5.38
C GLU A 53 1.16 -2.60 -6.06
N CYS A 54 1.10 -1.47 -6.75
CA CYS A 54 -0.10 -1.02 -7.43
C CYS A 54 0.24 -0.27 -8.72
N THR A 55 -0.54 -0.52 -9.77
CA THR A 55 -0.42 0.21 -11.02
C THR A 55 -0.83 1.68 -10.84
N PRO A 56 -0.37 2.61 -11.69
CA PRO A 56 -0.74 4.02 -11.57
C PRO A 56 -2.26 4.25 -11.59
N GLY A 57 -2.76 5.00 -10.61
CA GLY A 57 -4.17 5.36 -10.46
C GLY A 57 -4.38 6.26 -9.24
N SER A 58 -5.64 6.56 -8.92
CA SER A 58 -6.01 7.27 -7.70
C SER A 58 -7.29 6.70 -7.12
N PHE A 59 -7.33 6.56 -5.81
CA PHE A 59 -8.46 6.05 -5.06
C PHE A 59 -8.49 6.68 -3.67
N GLU A 60 -9.67 6.77 -3.07
CA GLU A 60 -9.80 7.05 -1.64
C GLU A 60 -9.69 5.73 -0.88
N TYR A 61 -9.08 5.80 0.29
CA TYR A 61 -8.73 4.63 1.08
C TYR A 61 -8.89 4.95 2.56
N THR A 62 -9.62 4.09 3.27
CA THR A 62 -9.73 4.14 4.72
C THR A 62 -9.38 2.76 5.26
N TYR A 63 -8.15 2.55 5.69
CA TYR A 63 -7.80 1.28 6.30
C TYR A 63 -8.42 1.16 7.70
N PRO A 64 -8.92 -0.02 8.10
CA PRO A 64 -9.43 -0.23 9.46
C PRO A 64 -8.32 -0.33 10.52
N GLY A 65 -7.08 0.06 10.24
CA GLY A 65 -5.95 -0.09 11.15
C GLY A 65 -4.80 0.87 10.91
N ASP A 66 -3.86 0.83 11.85
CA ASP A 66 -2.58 1.54 11.79
C ASP A 66 -1.66 0.93 10.72
N GLU A 67 -1.11 1.74 9.83
CA GLU A 67 -0.22 1.28 8.75
C GLU A 67 1.06 2.13 8.69
N ILE A 68 2.22 1.46 8.63
CA ILE A 68 3.51 2.09 8.36
C ILE A 68 4.05 1.59 7.03
N CYS A 69 4.41 2.51 6.16
CA CYS A 69 4.82 2.24 4.80
C CYS A 69 6.17 2.89 4.51
N THR A 70 7.09 2.13 3.94
CA THR A 70 8.27 2.67 3.27
C THR A 70 8.10 2.46 1.77
N LEU A 71 8.14 3.54 0.98
CA LEU A 71 8.02 3.41 -0.46
C LEU A 71 9.32 2.81 -1.02
N LEU A 72 9.25 1.60 -1.60
CA LEU A 72 10.44 0.89 -2.08
C LEU A 72 10.83 1.30 -3.51
N ALA A 73 9.84 1.71 -4.30
CA ALA A 73 9.99 2.16 -5.68
C ALA A 73 8.83 3.07 -6.09
N GLY A 74 9.03 3.88 -7.12
CA GLY A 74 8.00 4.76 -7.67
C GLY A 74 7.83 6.07 -6.88
N ARG A 75 6.63 6.65 -6.99
CA ARG A 75 6.23 7.87 -6.29
C ARG A 75 4.73 7.83 -6.02
N ILE A 76 4.31 8.43 -4.92
CA ILE A 76 2.89 8.61 -4.58
C ILE A 76 2.65 10.02 -4.08
N ARG A 77 1.38 10.45 -4.15
CA ARG A 77 0.89 11.64 -3.47
C ARG A 77 -0.30 11.24 -2.61
N ILE A 78 -0.23 11.53 -1.32
CA ILE A 78 -1.32 11.28 -0.36
C ILE A 78 -1.95 12.62 -0.01
N LYS A 79 -3.28 12.68 -0.04
CA LYS A 79 -4.04 13.77 0.55
C LYS A 79 -4.63 13.26 1.86
N ASP A 80 -4.26 13.88 2.99
CA ASP A 80 -4.78 13.50 4.31
C ASP A 80 -6.18 14.09 4.58
N GLU A 81 -6.77 13.72 5.71
CA GLU A 81 -8.11 14.17 6.12
C GLU A 81 -8.19 15.68 6.37
N ASP A 82 -7.08 16.29 6.80
CA ASP A 82 -6.94 17.74 6.96
C ASP A 82 -6.79 18.48 5.61
N GLY A 83 -6.66 17.72 4.52
CA GLY A 83 -6.53 18.21 3.15
C GLY A 83 -5.10 18.56 2.74
N ASN A 84 -4.10 18.30 3.58
CA ASN A 84 -2.70 18.48 3.23
C ASN A 84 -2.26 17.44 2.20
N SER A 85 -1.34 17.84 1.33
CA SER A 85 -0.76 16.96 0.33
C SER A 85 0.66 16.60 0.71
N HIS A 86 0.95 15.30 0.72
CA HIS A 86 2.27 14.74 1.00
C HIS A 86 2.76 13.99 -0.25
N GLU A 87 4.00 14.23 -0.65
CA GLU A 87 4.64 13.52 -1.77
C GLU A 87 5.72 12.61 -1.22
N TYR A 88 5.74 11.36 -1.69
CA TYR A 88 6.69 10.36 -1.26
C TYR A 88 7.34 9.69 -2.48
N THR A 89 8.61 9.36 -2.34
CA THR A 89 9.48 8.71 -3.31
C THR A 89 10.23 7.55 -2.65
N ALA A 90 10.99 6.79 -3.44
CA ALA A 90 11.69 5.61 -2.93
C ALA A 90 12.63 5.96 -1.75
N GLY A 91 12.45 5.27 -0.62
CA GLY A 91 13.17 5.47 0.64
C GLY A 91 12.37 6.28 1.69
N ASP A 92 11.35 7.03 1.28
CA ASP A 92 10.51 7.76 2.21
C ASP A 92 9.62 6.82 3.02
N THR A 93 9.37 7.17 4.28
CA THR A 93 8.53 6.39 5.20
C THR A 93 7.45 7.28 5.80
N PHE A 94 6.23 6.74 5.87
CA PHE A 94 5.07 7.42 6.45
C PHE A 94 4.21 6.45 7.25
N TYR A 95 3.35 7.03 8.08
CA TYR A 95 2.41 6.30 8.94
C TYR A 95 1.01 6.90 8.78
N THR A 96 0.01 6.04 8.62
CA THR A 96 -1.42 6.38 8.52
C THR A 96 -2.20 5.70 9.66
N ARG A 97 -3.27 6.37 10.10
CA ARG A 97 -4.15 5.93 11.19
C ARG A 97 -5.59 6.36 10.90
#